data_AF-A0A536TVH5-F1
#
_entry.id   AF-A0A536TVH5-F1
#
_cell.length_a   1.000
_cell.length_b   1.000
_cell.length_c   1.000
_cell.angle_alpha   90.00
_cell.angle_beta   90.00
_cell.angle_gamma   90.00
#
_symmetry.space_group_name_H-M   'P 1'
#
loop_
_entity.id
_entity.type
_entity.pdbx_description
1 polymer ?
#
loop_
_entity_poly.entity_id
_entity_poly.type
_entity_poly.pdbx_seq_one_letter_code
_entity_poly.pdbx_strand_id
1 'polypeptide(L)'
;MSAETLKRPVPKAVAAALFAAALVAPWTGPAQASSHREAPFIASLPQVDGTDFYMFNSYEPGRSGYVTLIANYLPLQDAYG
;
A
#
# COMPACT_ATOMS: atom_id res chain seq x y z
N MET A 1 35.01 26.41 -4.39
CA MET A 1 33.54 26.44 -4.28
C MET A 1 33.16 25.50 -3.13
N SER A 2 33.10 26.00 -1.90
CA SER A 2 32.71 25.19 -0.75
C SER A 2 31.21 25.03 -0.73
N ALA A 3 30.74 23.79 -0.83
CA ALA A 3 29.33 23.45 -0.67
C ALA A 3 28.92 23.72 0.79
N GLU A 4 28.26 24.85 1.01
CA GLU A 4 27.57 25.16 2.24
C GLU A 4 26.48 24.10 2.43
N THR A 5 26.75 23.10 3.27
CA THR A 5 25.76 22.10 3.65
C THR A 5 24.66 22.83 4.40
N LEU A 6 23.56 23.11 3.70
CA LEU A 6 22.39 23.81 4.21
C LEU A 6 21.76 23.00 5.36
N LYS A 7 22.21 23.26 6.59
CA LYS A 7 21.62 22.73 7.83
C LYS A 7 20.29 23.43 8.10
N ARG A 8 19.24 23.07 7.35
CA ARG A 8 17.89 23.58 7.62
C ARG A 8 17.40 22.99 8.94
N PRO A 9 17.09 23.79 9.97
CA PRO A 9 16.53 23.26 11.20
C PRO A 9 15.14 22.67 10.92
N VAL A 10 14.86 21.51 11.50
CA VAL A 10 13.53 20.90 11.43
C VAL A 10 12.52 21.87 12.06
N PRO A 11 11.44 22.25 11.36
CA PRO A 11 10.46 23.17 11.91
C PRO A 11 9.82 22.56 13.16
N LYS A 12 9.59 23.40 14.19
CA LYS A 12 9.04 22.97 15.50
C LYS A 12 7.75 22.14 15.37
N ALA A 13 6.93 22.42 14.36
CA ALA A 13 5.73 21.66 14.05
C ALA A 13 6.01 20.21 13.65
N VAL A 14 7.06 19.96 12.85
CA VAL A 14 7.46 18.59 12.47
C VAL A 14 8.04 17.86 13.67
N ALA A 15 8.84 18.53 14.51
CA ALA A 15 9.34 17.94 15.75
C ALA A 15 8.21 17.54 16.71
N ALA A 16 7.19 18.40 16.87
CA ALA A 16 6.02 18.12 17.70
C ALA A 16 5.19 16.94 17.15
N ALA A 17 4.99 16.88 15.82
CA ALA A 17 4.26 15.78 15.19
C ALA A 17 4.96 14.43 15.36
N LEU A 18 6.29 14.39 15.19
CA LEU A 18 7.08 13.17 15.41
C LEU A 18 7.06 12.73 16.88
N PHE A 19 7.12 13.66 17.82
CA PHE A 19 7.03 13.35 19.24
C PHE A 19 5.66 12.78 19.61
N ALA A 20 4.58 13.38 19.11
CA ALA A 20 3.23 12.85 19.30
C ALA A 20 3.07 11.45 18.69
N ALA A 21 3.58 11.21 17.48
CA ALA A 21 3.56 9.89 16.85
C ALA A 21 4.33 8.84 17.68
N ALA A 22 5.50 9.20 18.22
CA ALA A 22 6.30 8.32 19.06
C ALA A 22 5.61 7.95 20.38
N LEU A 23 4.80 8.86 20.95
CA LEU A 23 4.03 8.57 22.16
C LEU A 23 2.85 7.61 21.91
N VAL A 24 2.27 7.64 20.71
CA VAL A 24 1.10 6.82 20.36
C VAL A 24 1.49 5.45 19.77
N ALA A 25 2.64 5.35 19.09
CA ALA A 25 3.10 4.12 18.43
C ALA A 25 3.14 2.86 19.34
N PRO A 26 3.52 2.92 20.63
CA PRO A 26 3.50 1.73 21.50
C PRO A 26 2.10 1.23 21.83
N TRP A 27 1.08 2.07 21.63
CA TRP A 27 -0.33 1.77 21.94
C TRP A 27 -1.08 1.21 20.73
N THR A 28 -0.44 1.14 19.56
CA THR A 28 -1.01 0.46 18.39
C THR A 28 -0.73 -1.04 18.51
N GLY A 29 -1.79 -1.85 18.56
CA GLY A 29 -1.67 -3.31 18.52
C GLY A 29 -1.06 -3.79 17.19
N PRO A 30 -0.55 -5.03 17.11
CA PRO A 30 -0.02 -5.58 15.88
C PRO A 30 -1.10 -5.54 14.79
N ALA A 31 -0.80 -4.89 13.67
CA ALA A 31 -1.67 -4.95 12.50
C ALA A 31 -1.75 -6.42 12.04
N GLN A 32 -2.93 -7.03 12.17
CA GLN A 32 -3.19 -8.37 11.65
C GLN A 32 -3.38 -8.26 10.13
N ALA A 33 -2.27 -8.21 9.40
CA ALA A 33 -2.28 -8.36 7.96
C ALA A 33 -2.12 -9.86 7.65
N SER A 34 -3.20 -10.50 7.19
CA SER A 34 -3.13 -11.86 6.66
C SER A 34 -2.46 -11.81 5.29
N SER A 35 -1.47 -12.67 5.04
CA SER A 35 -0.99 -12.87 3.67
C SER A 35 -2.03 -13.64 2.84
N HIS A 36 -2.00 -13.52 1.51
CA HIS A 36 -2.93 -14.26 0.62
C HIS A 36 -2.82 -15.78 0.80
N ARG A 37 -1.62 -16.26 1.17
CA ARG A 37 -1.31 -17.66 1.44
C ARG A 37 -1.88 -18.18 2.77
N GLU A 38 -2.34 -17.30 3.65
CA GLU A 38 -2.95 -17.67 4.93
C GLU A 38 -4.47 -17.95 4.82
N ALA A 39 -5.09 -17.68 3.67
CA ALA A 39 -6.50 -17.99 3.43
C ALA A 39 -6.71 -19.52 3.32
N PRO A 40 -7.38 -20.19 4.28
CA PRO A 40 -7.41 -21.65 4.39
C PRO A 40 -8.02 -22.38 3.18
N PHE A 41 -8.94 -21.73 2.48
CA PHE A 41 -9.66 -22.32 1.35
C PHE A 41 -8.98 -22.10 -0.01
N ILE A 42 -8.19 -21.04 -0.17
CA ILE A 42 -7.49 -20.73 -1.43
C ILE A 42 -6.10 -21.35 -1.45
N ALA A 43 -5.44 -21.47 -0.28
CA ALA A 43 -4.10 -22.05 -0.18
C ALA A 43 -3.98 -23.49 -0.73
N SER A 44 -5.05 -24.29 -0.63
CA SER A 44 -5.11 -25.66 -1.19
C SER A 44 -5.65 -25.73 -2.62
N LEU A 45 -6.15 -24.61 -3.16
CA LEU A 45 -6.75 -24.48 -4.49
C LEU A 45 -6.06 -23.34 -5.27
N PRO A 46 -4.79 -23.48 -5.66
CA PRO A 46 -4.03 -22.40 -6.31
C PRO A 46 -4.64 -21.90 -7.61
N GLN A 47 -5.52 -22.69 -8.25
CA GLN A 47 -6.25 -22.27 -9.46
C GLN A 47 -7.29 -21.17 -9.21
N VAL A 48 -7.79 -21.03 -7.98
CA VAL A 48 -8.70 -19.94 -7.59
C VAL A 48 -7.96 -18.78 -6.92
N ASP A 49 -6.62 -18.87 -6.83
CA ASP A 49 -5.77 -17.77 -6.39
C ASP A 49 -5.59 -16.77 -7.56
N GLY A 50 -5.63 -15.47 -7.26
CA GLY A 50 -5.37 -14.43 -8.25
C GLY A 50 -3.86 -14.28 -8.44
N THR A 51 -3.38 -14.22 -9.68
CA THR A 51 -1.93 -14.08 -9.93
C THR A 51 -1.44 -12.67 -9.64
N ASP A 52 -2.29 -11.67 -9.91
CA ASP A 52 -1.97 -10.26 -9.81
C ASP A 52 -3.20 -9.46 -9.36
N PHE A 53 -3.00 -8.49 -8.46
CA PHE A 53 -4.03 -7.56 -8.02
C PHE A 53 -3.46 -6.16 -7.87
N TYR A 54 -4.08 -5.18 -8.51
CA TYR A 54 -3.71 -3.77 -8.45
C TYR A 54 -4.90 -2.91 -8.03
N MET A 55 -4.63 -1.90 -7.20
CA MET A 55 -5.63 -0.95 -6.73
C MET A 55 -5.06 0.46 -6.71
N PHE A 56 -5.74 1.40 -7.35
CA PHE A 56 -5.32 2.80 -7.43
C PHE A 56 -6.51 3.74 -7.62
N ASN A 57 -6.35 5.00 -7.23
CA ASN A 57 -7.37 6.03 -7.53
C ASN A 57 -7.49 6.21 -9.05
N SER A 58 -8.71 6.29 -9.55
CA SER A 58 -8.93 6.44 -10.99
C SER A 58 -8.44 7.81 -11.48
N TYR A 59 -7.67 7.79 -12.56
CA TYR A 59 -7.20 9.00 -13.27
C TYR A 59 -8.05 9.33 -14.49
N GLU A 60 -9.08 8.53 -14.77
CA GLU A 60 -9.99 8.74 -15.90
C GLU A 60 -10.83 10.03 -15.69
N PRO A 61 -10.96 10.91 -16.70
CA PRO A 61 -11.76 12.12 -16.59
C PRO A 61 -13.19 11.83 -16.11
N GLY A 62 -13.65 12.54 -15.08
CA GLY A 62 -14.98 12.35 -14.50
C GLY A 62 -15.11 11.20 -13.49
N ARG A 63 -14.02 10.48 -13.17
CA ARG A 63 -14.04 9.36 -12.20
C ARG A 63 -13.14 9.55 -10.98
N SER A 64 -12.88 10.79 -10.58
CA SER A 64 -12.03 11.10 -9.42
C SER A 64 -12.53 10.53 -8.08
N GLY A 65 -13.81 10.15 -7.97
CA GLY A 65 -14.38 9.49 -6.79
C GLY A 65 -14.26 7.96 -6.78
N TYR A 66 -13.59 7.36 -7.76
CA TYR A 66 -13.49 5.91 -7.92
C TYR A 66 -12.09 5.39 -7.61
N VAL A 67 -12.05 4.18 -7.06
CA VAL A 67 -10.86 3.35 -7.02
C VAL A 67 -10.97 2.33 -8.14
N THR A 68 -9.93 2.22 -8.95
CA THR A 68 -9.81 1.20 -10.00
C THR A 68 -9.15 -0.03 -9.41
N LEU A 69 -9.80 -1.18 -9.61
CA LEU A 69 -9.31 -2.49 -9.21
C LEU A 69 -9.07 -3.31 -10.48
N ILE A 70 -7.89 -3.95 -10.57
CA ILE A 70 -7.53 -4.87 -11.65
C ILE A 70 -7.08 -6.17 -11.00
N ALA A 71 -7.61 -7.30 -11.46
CA ALA A 71 -7.27 -8.63 -10.97
C ALA A 71 -7.08 -9.59 -12.13
N ASN A 72 -6.12 -10.50 -12.01
CA ASN A 72 -5.88 -11.57 -12.97
C ASN A 72 -6.01 -12.94 -12.30
N TYR A 73 -6.57 -13.93 -13.01
CA TYR A 73 -6.92 -15.24 -12.45
C TYR A 73 -6.60 -16.37 -13.42
N LEU A 74 -6.21 -17.54 -12.88
CA LEU A 74 -6.01 -18.77 -13.66
C LEU A 74 -7.34 -19.27 -14.26
N PRO A 75 -7.41 -19.65 -15.55
CA PRO A 75 -6.38 -19.65 -16.59
C PRO A 75 -6.40 -18.41 -17.53
N LEU A 76 -7.11 -17.34 -17.17
CA LEU A 76 -7.40 -16.19 -18.05
C LEU A 76 -6.25 -15.17 -18.18
N GLN A 77 -5.02 -15.56 -17.84
CA GLN A 77 -3.82 -14.71 -17.86
C GLN A 77 -3.17 -14.56 -19.23
N ASP A 78 -3.63 -15.32 -20.24
CA ASP A 78 -3.09 -15.20 -21.58
C ASP A 78 -3.35 -13.79 -22.14
N ALA A 79 -2.37 -13.27 -22.88
CA ALA A 79 -2.55 -11.98 -23.55
C ALA A 79 -3.71 -12.07 -24.55
N TYR A 80 -4.69 -11.17 -24.41
CA TYR A 80 -5.70 -11.00 -25.44
C TYR A 80 -5.10 -10.21 -26.60
N GLY A 81 -4.78 -10.89 -27.71
CA GLY A 81 -4.21 -10.29 -28.93
C GLY A 81 -3.85 -11.30 -30.01
#